data_AF-A0A422NDD4-F1
#
_entry.id   AF-A0A422NDD4-F1
#
_cell.length_a   1.000
_cell.length_b   1.000
_cell.length_c   1.000
_cell.angle_alpha   90.00
_cell.angle_beta   90.00
_cell.angle_gamma   90.00
#
_symmetry.space_group_name_H-M   'P 1'
#
loop_
_entity.id
_entity.type
_entity.pdbx_description
1 polymer ?
#
loop_
_entity_poly.entity_id
_entity_poly.type
_entity_poly.pdbx_seq_one_letter_code
_entity_poly.pdbx_strand_id
1 'polypeptide(L)'
;MTFVFEARRLPFGDGVGPMYGPSPMDPGSMDAARLNGLPRWKRRLLPHVLNVVEQFYTPAASLELDAELQGWTVALRIVEELPELEMAYSRILEFRKRQRAGDMTEEELMMEELLRERMGSDYCRDTDDDIDIAMCFNVDGAVVSIGSADMFGGHGYHAMRQP
;
A
#
# COMPACT_ATOMS: atom_id res chain seq x y z
N MET A 1 12.17 -7.16 -10.19
CA MET A 1 12.07 -6.61 -8.81
C MET A 1 10.86 -5.72 -8.77
N THR A 2 10.14 -5.69 -7.65
CA THR A 2 8.87 -4.97 -7.51
C THR A 2 8.74 -4.35 -6.12
N PHE A 3 8.03 -3.24 -6.02
CA PHE A 3 7.60 -2.66 -4.75
C PHE A 3 6.17 -3.12 -4.46
N VAL A 4 5.87 -3.48 -3.22
CA VAL A 4 4.53 -3.92 -2.82
C VAL A 4 4.07 -3.09 -1.62
N PHE A 5 2.91 -2.47 -1.75
CA PHE A 5 2.32 -1.64 -0.71
C PHE A 5 0.97 -2.20 -0.29
N GLU A 6 0.89 -2.65 0.96
CA GLU A 6 -0.37 -3.08 1.58
C GLU A 6 -1.20 -1.89 2.03
N ALA A 7 -2.49 -1.90 1.69
CA ALA A 7 -3.41 -0.81 2.02
C ALA A 7 -3.51 -0.58 3.53
N ARG A 8 -3.58 -1.65 4.34
CA ARG A 8 -3.69 -1.57 5.80
C ARG A 8 -2.48 -0.92 6.48
N ARG A 9 -1.32 -0.90 5.82
CA ARG A 9 -0.07 -0.32 6.35
C ARG A 9 0.15 1.12 5.91
N LEU A 10 -0.70 1.61 5.02
CA LEU A 10 -0.66 2.99 4.54
C LEU A 10 -1.61 3.86 5.35
N PRO A 11 -1.23 5.11 5.64
CA PRO A 11 -2.10 6.07 6.31
C PRO A 11 -3.16 6.62 5.34
N PHE A 12 -4.11 5.77 4.92
CA PHE A 12 -5.27 6.18 4.13
C PHE A 12 -6.32 6.90 4.99
N GLY A 13 -7.15 7.73 4.35
CA GLY A 13 -8.19 8.56 4.97
C GLY A 13 -7.69 9.87 5.57
N ASP A 14 -8.61 10.81 5.82
CA ASP A 14 -8.33 12.14 6.42
C ASP A 14 -8.11 12.11 7.95
N GLY A 15 -8.15 10.90 8.53
CA GLY A 15 -8.08 10.68 9.96
C GLY A 15 -6.71 11.04 10.54
N VAL A 16 -6.73 11.90 11.55
CA VAL A 16 -5.70 12.05 12.58
C VAL A 16 -5.59 10.71 13.32
N GLY A 17 -5.02 9.70 12.69
CA GLY A 17 -4.65 8.45 13.35
C GLY A 17 -3.47 8.71 14.29
N PRO A 18 -3.42 8.10 15.49
CA PRO A 18 -2.34 8.34 16.42
C PRO A 18 -1.03 7.86 15.77
N MET A 19 -0.02 8.72 15.77
CA MET A 19 1.37 8.39 15.42
C MET A 19 1.91 7.34 16.41
N TYR A 20 1.51 6.08 16.30
CA TYR A 20 2.18 4.95 16.92
C TYR A 20 3.01 4.23 15.87
N GLY A 21 4.09 4.91 15.49
CA GLY A 21 5.25 4.35 14.80
C GLY A 21 6.47 5.13 15.32
N PRO A 22 7.65 4.50 15.46
CA PRO A 22 8.82 5.15 16.03
C PRO A 22 9.06 6.49 15.33
N SER A 23 9.23 7.54 16.15
CA SER A 23 9.41 8.93 15.71
C SER A 23 10.33 8.99 14.50
N PRO A 24 9.88 9.53 13.36
CA PRO A 24 10.67 9.52 12.15
C PRO A 24 11.87 10.45 12.35
N MET A 25 13.03 9.90 12.03
CA MET A 25 14.26 10.55 11.56
C MET A 25 14.25 12.09 11.62
N ASP A 26 15.24 12.65 12.31
CA ASP A 26 15.64 14.04 12.14
C ASP A 26 15.89 14.28 10.63
N PRO A 27 15.03 15.04 9.92
CA PRO A 27 15.15 15.16 8.49
C PRO A 27 16.29 16.12 8.23
N GLY A 28 17.38 15.62 7.68
CA GLY A 28 18.36 16.48 7.03
C GLY A 28 17.65 17.38 6.04
N SER A 29 17.48 18.65 6.44
CA SER A 29 17.07 19.91 5.80
C SER A 29 16.58 20.00 4.33
N MET A 30 16.77 19.02 3.45
CA MET A 30 16.38 19.05 2.03
C MET A 30 14.97 18.49 1.77
N ASP A 31 14.56 17.45 2.51
CA ASP A 31 13.27 16.77 2.26
C ASP A 31 12.06 17.56 2.73
N ALA A 32 12.19 18.30 3.84
CA ALA A 32 11.11 19.12 4.39
C ALA A 32 10.66 20.21 3.40
N ALA A 33 11.60 20.82 2.67
CA ALA A 33 11.30 21.85 1.68
C ALA A 33 10.57 21.26 0.45
N ARG A 34 10.98 20.08 -0.03
CA ARG A 34 10.34 19.37 -1.15
C ARG A 34 8.94 18.89 -0.78
N LEU A 35 8.75 18.41 0.45
CA LEU A 35 7.44 17.99 0.96
C LEU A 35 6.46 19.17 1.03
N ASN A 36 6.91 20.35 1.47
CA ASN A 36 6.03 21.52 1.65
C ASN A 36 5.31 22.00 0.38
N GLY A 37 5.85 21.70 -0.81
CA GLY A 37 5.21 22.01 -2.09
C GLY A 37 4.10 21.04 -2.51
N LEU A 38 3.92 19.92 -1.80
CA LEU A 38 3.00 18.86 -2.20
C LEU A 38 1.62 18.95 -1.50
N PRO A 39 0.54 18.49 -2.18
CA PRO A 39 -0.75 18.26 -1.55
C PRO A 39 -0.64 17.43 -0.26
N ARG A 40 -1.52 17.69 0.71
CA ARG A 40 -1.48 17.06 2.04
C ARG A 40 -1.48 15.53 1.98
N TRP A 41 -2.29 14.94 1.10
CA TRP A 41 -2.40 13.49 0.95
C TRP A 41 -1.07 12.88 0.45
N LYS A 42 -0.35 13.53 -0.46
CA LYS A 42 0.98 13.08 -0.91
C LYS A 42 2.00 13.16 0.20
N ARG A 43 2.05 14.27 0.94
CA ARG A 43 2.96 14.42 2.10
C ARG A 43 2.78 13.34 3.15
N ARG A 44 1.55 12.82 3.29
CA ARG A 44 1.22 11.76 4.24
C ARG A 44 1.72 10.39 3.78
N LEU A 45 1.57 10.07 2.49
CA LEU A 45 1.96 8.77 1.93
C LEU A 45 3.47 8.69 1.60
N LEU A 46 4.07 9.79 1.16
CA LEU A 46 5.41 9.81 0.61
C LEU A 46 6.49 9.29 1.58
N PRO A 47 6.48 9.59 2.89
CA PRO A 47 7.45 9.02 3.82
C PRO A 47 7.40 7.48 3.91
N HIS A 48 6.21 6.89 3.81
CA HIS A 48 6.04 5.43 3.82
C HIS A 48 6.57 4.79 2.54
N VAL A 49 6.36 5.46 1.39
CA VAL A 49 6.87 5.00 0.10
C VAL A 49 8.38 5.17 0.01
N LEU A 50 8.92 6.32 0.42
CA LEU A 50 10.35 6.60 0.40
C LEU A 50 11.14 5.61 1.26
N ASN A 51 10.67 5.28 2.46
CA ASN A 51 11.33 4.26 3.30
C ASN A 51 11.51 2.93 2.56
N VAL A 52 10.54 2.53 1.71
CA VAL A 52 10.66 1.31 0.91
C VAL A 52 11.58 1.54 -0.27
N VAL A 53 11.41 2.62 -1.03
CA VAL A 53 12.17 2.89 -2.25
C VAL A 53 13.65 3.12 -1.95
N GLU A 54 13.98 3.89 -0.91
CA GLU A 54 15.36 4.17 -0.48
C GLU A 54 16.14 2.91 -0.15
N GLN A 55 15.52 1.86 0.39
CA GLN A 55 16.20 0.59 0.64
C GLN A 55 16.79 -0.03 -0.64
N PHE A 56 16.28 0.31 -1.82
CA PHE A 56 16.76 -0.17 -3.11
C PHE A 56 17.73 0.79 -3.80
N TYR A 57 17.60 2.09 -3.53
CA TYR A 57 18.45 3.14 -4.10
C TYR A 57 19.61 3.54 -3.17
N THR A 58 19.75 2.89 -2.01
CA THR A 58 20.90 3.04 -1.12
C THR A 58 21.87 1.86 -1.26
N PRO A 59 22.90 1.92 -2.13
CA PRO A 59 24.08 1.10 -1.96
C PRO A 59 24.98 1.79 -0.94
N ALA A 60 25.65 1.01 -0.08
CA ALA A 60 26.62 1.45 0.91
C ALA A 60 27.87 2.19 0.34
N ALA A 61 27.82 2.81 -0.85
CA ALA A 61 28.98 3.41 -1.50
C ALA A 61 28.72 4.48 -2.59
N SER A 62 27.50 4.92 -2.91
CA SER A 62 27.30 5.86 -4.05
C SER A 62 27.07 7.30 -3.60
N LEU A 63 28.09 8.15 -3.76
CA LEU A 63 28.02 9.62 -3.73
C LEU A 63 27.36 10.18 -5.00
N GLU A 64 26.24 9.58 -5.45
CA GLU A 64 25.59 9.96 -6.71
C GLU A 64 24.22 10.59 -6.44
N LEU A 65 24.17 11.92 -6.52
CA LEU A 65 22.95 12.75 -6.44
C LEU A 65 21.85 12.25 -7.39
N ASP A 66 22.24 11.59 -8.49
CA ASP A 66 21.35 11.03 -9.52
C ASP A 66 20.52 9.84 -9.01
N ALA A 67 21.09 8.99 -8.13
CA ALA A 67 20.38 7.84 -7.56
C ALA A 67 19.31 8.27 -6.56
N GLU A 68 19.61 9.28 -5.74
CA GLU A 68 18.67 9.91 -4.82
C GLU A 68 17.52 10.60 -5.58
N LEU A 69 17.85 11.34 -6.65
CA LEU A 69 16.86 11.98 -7.51
C LEU A 69 15.95 10.95 -8.20
N GLN A 70 16.51 9.81 -8.62
CA GLN A 70 15.77 8.72 -9.24
C GLN A 70 14.83 8.03 -8.24
N GLY A 71 15.31 7.74 -7.03
CA GLY A 71 14.47 7.19 -5.95
C GLY A 71 13.30 8.10 -5.62
N TRP A 72 13.53 9.41 -5.52
CA TRP A 72 12.48 10.40 -5.30
C TRP A 72 11.46 10.43 -6.45
N THR A 73 11.93 10.34 -7.69
CA THR A 73 11.06 10.32 -8.87
C THR A 73 10.17 9.09 -8.88
N VAL A 74 10.73 7.92 -8.56
CA VAL A 74 9.98 6.65 -8.47
C VAL A 74 8.97 6.70 -7.32
N ALA A 75 9.36 7.21 -6.15
CA ALA A 75 8.46 7.34 -5.01
C ALA A 75 7.27 8.25 -5.31
N LEU A 76 7.48 9.38 -5.98
CA LEU A 76 6.39 10.26 -6.40
C LEU A 76 5.44 9.55 -7.36
N ARG A 77 5.94 8.82 -8.35
CA ARG A 77 5.09 8.04 -9.28
C ARG A 77 4.23 7.02 -8.56
N ILE A 78 4.82 6.27 -7.63
CA ILE A 78 4.07 5.30 -6.81
C ILE A 78 2.96 6.01 -6.04
N VAL A 79 3.27 7.13 -5.39
CA VAL A 79 2.28 7.89 -4.61
C VAL A 79 1.10 8.39 -5.45
N GLU A 80 1.30 8.73 -6.73
CA GLU A 80 0.19 9.15 -7.62
C GLU A 80 -0.84 8.04 -7.84
N GLU A 81 -0.43 6.78 -7.77
CA GLU A 81 -1.28 5.61 -8.05
C GLU A 81 -1.95 5.06 -6.77
N LEU A 82 -1.42 5.37 -5.59
CA LEU A 82 -1.98 4.91 -4.30
C LEU A 82 -3.44 5.32 -4.02
N PRO A 83 -4.01 6.41 -4.56
CA PRO A 83 -5.45 6.67 -4.46
C PRO A 83 -6.33 5.55 -5.04
N GLU A 84 -5.87 4.82 -6.05
CA GLU A 84 -6.59 3.66 -6.57
C GLU A 84 -6.62 2.52 -5.54
N LEU A 85 -5.50 2.26 -4.88
CA LEU A 85 -5.43 1.30 -3.77
C LEU A 85 -6.33 1.72 -2.59
N GLU A 86 -6.39 3.01 -2.26
CA GLU A 86 -7.28 3.56 -1.23
C GLU A 86 -8.77 3.35 -1.58
N MET A 87 -9.15 3.61 -2.84
CA MET A 87 -10.52 3.38 -3.30
C MET A 87 -10.89 1.89 -3.26
N ALA A 88 -9.99 1.01 -3.71
CA ALA A 88 -10.21 -0.43 -3.69
C ALA A 88 -10.37 -0.95 -2.25
N TYR A 89 -9.49 -0.51 -1.35
CA TYR A 89 -9.55 -0.86 0.07
C TYR A 89 -10.86 -0.39 0.73
N SER A 90 -11.28 0.85 0.45
CA SER A 90 -12.52 1.41 0.97
C SER A 90 -13.75 0.64 0.49
N ARG A 91 -13.81 0.27 -0.80
CA ARG A 91 -14.92 -0.54 -1.35
C ARG A 91 -15.00 -1.91 -0.69
N ILE A 92 -13.87 -2.56 -0.45
CA ILE A 92 -13.82 -3.87 0.22
C ILE A 92 -14.30 -3.73 1.68
N LEU A 93 -13.86 -2.69 2.38
CA LEU A 93 -14.32 -2.41 3.75
C LEU A 93 -15.83 -2.21 3.81
N GLU A 94 -16.39 -1.41 2.89
CA GLU A 94 -17.84 -1.19 2.81
C GLU A 94 -18.62 -2.47 2.50
N PHE A 95 -18.14 -3.25 1.53
CA PHE A 95 -18.71 -4.55 1.19
C PHE A 95 -18.73 -5.48 2.41
N ARG A 96 -17.61 -5.65 3.10
CA ARG A 96 -17.51 -6.51 4.30
C ARG A 96 -18.37 -6.00 5.45
N LYS A 97 -18.47 -4.68 5.63
CA LYS A 97 -19.37 -4.08 6.62
C LYS A 97 -20.82 -4.44 6.34
N ARG A 98 -21.26 -4.34 5.08
CA ARG A 98 -22.61 -4.74 4.66
C ARG A 98 -22.83 -6.25 4.80
N GLN A 99 -21.83 -7.06 4.44
CA GLN A 99 -21.86 -8.51 4.61
C GLN A 99 -22.10 -8.91 6.08
N ARG A 100 -21.36 -8.31 7.02
CA ARG A 100 -21.55 -8.55 8.47
C ARG A 100 -22.87 -8.02 9.00
N ALA A 101 -23.37 -6.92 8.45
CA ALA A 101 -24.68 -6.38 8.80
C ALA A 101 -25.84 -7.17 8.19
N GLY A 102 -25.58 -8.10 7.26
CA GLY A 102 -26.60 -8.79 6.48
C GLY A 102 -27.30 -7.89 5.45
N ASP A 103 -26.73 -6.74 5.12
CA ASP A 103 -27.29 -5.71 4.21
C ASP A 103 -26.67 -5.81 2.81
N MET A 104 -26.55 -7.04 2.32
CA MET A 104 -26.01 -7.35 1.00
C MET A 104 -27.07 -7.13 -0.07
N THR A 105 -26.68 -6.58 -1.22
CA THR A 105 -27.59 -6.45 -2.36
C THR A 105 -27.89 -7.82 -2.97
N GLU A 106 -29.02 -7.95 -3.67
CA GLU A 106 -29.38 -9.20 -4.36
C GLU A 106 -28.31 -9.65 -5.36
N GLU A 107 -27.67 -8.69 -6.05
CA GLU A 107 -26.58 -8.96 -6.99
C GLU A 107 -25.34 -9.54 -6.29
N GLU A 108 -25.00 -9.04 -5.11
CA GLU A 108 -23.86 -9.52 -4.35
C GLU A 108 -24.12 -10.89 -3.72
N LEU A 109 -25.36 -11.15 -3.26
CA LEU A 109 -25.77 -12.47 -2.78
C LEU A 109 -25.67 -13.51 -3.90
N MET A 110 -26.17 -13.17 -5.09
CA MET A 110 -26.06 -14.04 -6.27
C MET A 110 -24.60 -14.28 -6.65
N MET A 111 -23.76 -13.25 -6.62
CA MET A 111 -22.32 -13.38 -6.90
C MET A 111 -21.63 -14.28 -5.87
N GLU A 112 -21.96 -14.14 -4.59
CA GLU A 112 -21.42 -14.98 -3.53
C GLU A 112 -21.83 -16.45 -3.71
N GLU A 113 -23.08 -16.71 -4.09
CA GLU A 113 -23.57 -18.07 -4.39
C GLU A 113 -22.82 -18.69 -5.58
N LEU A 114 -22.66 -17.96 -6.68
CA LEU A 114 -21.88 -18.41 -7.84
C LEU A 114 -20.42 -18.72 -7.50
N LEU A 115 -19.80 -17.89 -6.67
CA LEU A 115 -18.42 -18.09 -6.23
C LEU A 115 -18.32 -19.30 -5.29
N ARG A 116 -19.31 -19.49 -4.42
CA ARG A 116 -19.41 -20.64 -3.52
C ARG A 116 -19.60 -21.95 -4.27
N GLU A 117 -20.43 -21.96 -5.32
CA GLU A 117 -20.60 -23.12 -6.20
C GLU A 117 -19.30 -23.48 -6.93
N ARG A 118 -18.52 -22.48 -7.35
CA ARG A 118 -17.29 -22.68 -8.13
C ARG A 118 -16.07 -23.01 -7.27
N MET A 119 -15.93 -22.39 -6.11
CA MET A 119 -14.72 -22.41 -5.27
C MET A 119 -14.91 -23.22 -3.97
N GLY A 120 -16.14 -23.63 -3.65
CA GLY A 120 -16.47 -24.37 -2.43
C GLY A 120 -16.79 -23.47 -1.22
N SER A 121 -17.25 -24.08 -0.14
CA SER A 121 -17.68 -23.38 1.09
C SER A 121 -16.57 -22.65 1.83
N ASP A 122 -15.31 -22.96 1.53
CA ASP A 122 -14.15 -22.34 2.17
C ASP A 122 -13.79 -20.97 1.57
N TYR A 123 -14.41 -20.57 0.45
CA TYR A 123 -14.17 -19.28 -0.21
C TYR A 123 -14.48 -18.06 0.67
N CYS A 124 -15.39 -18.20 1.64
CA CYS A 124 -15.76 -17.12 2.56
C CYS A 124 -15.16 -17.28 3.97
N ARG A 125 -14.27 -18.26 4.19
CA ARG A 125 -13.80 -18.64 5.53
C ARG A 125 -12.57 -17.84 6.00
N ASP A 126 -12.15 -16.83 5.25
CA ASP A 126 -11.09 -15.94 5.72
C ASP A 126 -11.61 -15.05 6.84
N THR A 127 -11.06 -15.37 8.01
CA THR A 127 -11.22 -14.80 9.33
C THR A 127 -11.31 -13.28 9.34
N ASP A 128 -12.27 -12.81 10.15
CA ASP A 128 -12.83 -11.47 10.33
C ASP A 128 -11.94 -10.21 10.32
N ASP A 129 -10.59 -10.24 10.27
CA ASP A 129 -9.79 -9.07 10.65
C ASP A 129 -8.65 -8.61 9.71
N ASP A 130 -8.27 -9.36 8.67
CA ASP A 130 -7.12 -8.98 7.82
C ASP A 130 -7.52 -8.75 6.36
N ILE A 131 -8.06 -7.56 6.06
CA ILE A 131 -8.19 -7.10 4.67
C ILE A 131 -6.78 -6.76 4.16
N ASP A 132 -6.22 -7.76 3.51
CA ASP A 132 -4.88 -7.73 2.98
C ASP A 132 -4.98 -7.48 1.49
N ILE A 133 -5.26 -6.25 1.07
CA ILE A 133 -5.09 -5.83 -0.33
C ILE A 133 -3.79 -5.06 -0.46
N ALA A 134 -3.05 -5.35 -1.53
CA ALA A 134 -1.81 -4.67 -1.86
C ALA A 134 -1.77 -4.28 -3.33
N MET A 135 -0.95 -3.27 -3.62
CA MET A 135 -0.61 -2.86 -4.98
C MET A 135 0.88 -3.09 -5.23
N CYS A 136 1.18 -3.66 -6.38
CA CYS A 136 2.52 -4.02 -6.82
C CYS A 136 2.98 -3.07 -7.94
N PHE A 137 4.23 -2.61 -7.84
CA PHE A 137 4.87 -1.69 -8.77
C PHE A 137 6.17 -2.27 -9.29
N ASN A 138 6.57 -1.92 -10.51
CA ASN A 138 7.90 -2.23 -11.02
C ASN A 138 8.96 -1.23 -10.48
N VAL A 139 10.22 -1.43 -10.86
CA VAL A 139 11.35 -0.57 -10.43
C VAL A 139 11.24 0.89 -10.91
N ASP A 140 10.44 1.14 -11.96
CA ASP A 140 10.21 2.47 -12.53
C ASP A 140 9.05 3.23 -11.85
N GLY A 141 8.38 2.58 -10.89
CA GLY A 141 7.21 3.08 -10.17
C GLY A 141 5.90 2.93 -10.91
N ALA A 142 5.83 2.10 -11.97
CA ALA A 142 4.60 1.82 -12.70
C ALA A 142 3.82 0.65 -12.07
N VAL A 143 2.49 0.75 -12.05
CA VAL A 143 1.60 -0.30 -11.51
C VAL A 143 1.72 -1.57 -12.33
N VAL A 144 1.89 -2.69 -11.65
CA VAL A 144 1.89 -4.04 -12.23
C VAL A 144 0.54 -4.72 -11.96
N SER A 145 0.06 -4.65 -10.72
CA SER A 145 -1.20 -5.29 -10.32
C SER A 145 -1.70 -4.82 -8.95
N ILE A 146 -2.98 -5.08 -8.70
CA ILE A 146 -3.65 -4.91 -7.39
C ILE A 146 -4.33 -6.24 -7.04
N GLY A 147 -4.28 -6.65 -5.76
CA GLY A 147 -4.86 -7.93 -5.34
C GLY A 147 -4.62 -8.24 -3.87
N SER A 148 -5.02 -9.44 -3.45
CA SER A 148 -4.72 -9.91 -2.07
C SER A 148 -3.21 -9.91 -1.80
N ALA A 149 -2.78 -9.43 -0.63
CA ALA A 149 -1.38 -9.40 -0.22
C ALA A 149 -0.78 -10.81 -0.16
N ASP A 150 -1.62 -11.82 0.13
CA ASP A 150 -1.22 -13.23 0.11
C ASP A 150 -0.86 -13.72 -1.30
N MET A 151 -1.53 -13.20 -2.34
CA MET A 151 -1.18 -13.51 -3.73
C MET A 151 0.19 -12.95 -4.13
N PHE A 152 0.68 -11.94 -3.41
CA PHE A 152 2.03 -11.41 -3.56
C PHE A 152 3.05 -12.11 -2.65
N GLY A 153 2.66 -13.22 -2.01
CA GLY A 153 3.54 -14.11 -1.25
C GLY A 153 3.76 -13.71 0.22
N GLY A 154 2.86 -12.92 0.83
CA GLY A 154 3.05 -12.46 2.21
C GLY A 154 4.28 -11.57 2.40
N HIS A 155 4.86 -11.05 1.29
CA HIS A 155 6.03 -10.17 1.29
C HIS A 155 5.64 -8.73 1.58
N GLY A 156 4.94 -8.56 2.70
CA GLY A 156 4.69 -7.28 3.34
C GLY A 156 5.90 -6.81 4.12
N TYR A 157 6.67 -5.87 3.57
CA TYR A 157 7.83 -5.24 4.22
C TYR A 157 8.84 -6.23 4.81
N HIS A 158 9.71 -6.78 3.97
CA HIS A 158 11.01 -7.25 4.43
C HIS A 158 12.09 -6.49 3.68
N ALA A 159 12.73 -5.55 4.37
CA ALA A 159 14.15 -5.33 4.13
C ALA A 159 14.78 -6.72 4.23
N MET A 160 15.33 -7.25 3.15
CA MET A 160 16.26 -8.36 3.29
C MET A 160 17.42 -7.82 4.13
N ARG A 161 17.36 -7.97 5.45
CA ARG A 161 18.56 -8.11 6.24
C ARG A 161 19.26 -9.33 5.65
N GLN A 162 20.21 -9.07 4.77
CA GLN A 162 21.17 -10.07 4.34
C GLN A 162 21.84 -10.62 5.62
N PRO A 163 22.07 -11.95 5.71
CA PRO A 163 22.90 -12.51 6.77
C PRO A 163 24.33 -11.99 6.72
#